data_AF-A0A7S1A9N9-F1
#
_entry.id   AF-A0A7S1A9N9-F1
#
_cell.length_a   1.000
_cell.length_b   1.000
_cell.length_c   1.000
_cell.angle_alpha   90.00
_cell.angle_beta   90.00
_cell.angle_gamma   90.00
#
_symmetry.space_group_name_H-M   'P 1'
#
loop_
_entity.id
_entity.type
_entity.pdbx_description
1 polymer ?
#
loop_
_entity_poly.entity_id
_entity_poly.type
_entity_poly.pdbx_seq_one_letter_code
_entity_poly.pdbx_strand_id
1 'polypeptide(L)'
;MAQSAAVFSIEQAEAELLETNVQEQGLELELEKLYSRATHLCQSESQNLTYIGEQHRQVPQSIKKLQDMLLQTSGVADELSGRVRKLDTICGRITEALKFVDDMLELRECADQVMKTIQNEEFEQAAKYVSRFRACQGVLPPGIDDASIRVLKQAEEQLSVIVRKRFEEAMSTKDQASISRFAKLFPSLGLSGEGVKKYLEFIRHSLAEKCAVDFKQLVTLGKRADAGPTPYAEVLTNLFVAIADIVQEHQQAVEEEFGPENFVVVVRGMLLEADVQGLRVLDKFKADNSKIFEKLGSGMRDMHELSAVLEETALLTQRTHQFDSWIRGVAAEVIELLQGDARK
;
A
#
# COMPACT_ATOMS: atom_id res chain seq x y z
N MET A 1 -32.41 -92.24 93.83
CA MET A 1 -31.01 -92.46 94.26
C MET A 1 -30.45 -91.10 94.62
N ALA A 2 -30.30 -90.87 95.92
CA ALA A 2 -28.98 -90.68 96.56
C ALA A 2 -28.47 -89.24 96.32
N GLN A 3 -28.79 -88.34 97.24
CA GLN A 3 -27.92 -87.96 98.38
C GLN A 3 -26.66 -87.19 97.92
N SER A 4 -26.67 -85.89 98.22
CA SER A 4 -25.53 -85.06 98.66
C SER A 4 -25.99 -83.61 98.46
N ALA A 5 -26.73 -83.00 99.39
CA ALA A 5 -26.18 -82.43 100.62
C ALA A 5 -24.95 -81.53 100.36
N ALA A 6 -25.16 -80.46 99.58
CA ALA A 6 -24.46 -79.21 99.82
C ALA A 6 -25.52 -78.26 100.39
N VAL A 7 -25.48 -78.08 101.71
CA VAL A 7 -26.18 -77.01 102.41
C VAL A 7 -25.66 -75.72 101.78
N PHE A 8 -26.40 -75.13 100.84
CA PHE A 8 -26.28 -73.70 100.61
C PHE A 8 -26.70 -73.08 101.94
N SER A 9 -25.72 -72.64 102.72
CA SER A 9 -26.01 -71.88 103.93
C SER A 9 -26.89 -70.71 103.52
N ILE A 10 -27.89 -70.38 104.35
CA ILE A 10 -28.70 -69.17 104.14
C ILE A 10 -27.77 -67.95 103.95
N GLU A 11 -26.59 -67.96 104.60
CA GLU A 11 -25.54 -66.94 104.43
C GLU A 11 -24.89 -66.92 103.03
N GLN A 12 -24.77 -68.07 102.33
CA GLN A 12 -24.22 -68.10 100.96
C GLN A 12 -25.21 -67.57 99.93
N ALA A 13 -26.51 -67.88 100.09
CA ALA A 13 -27.56 -67.33 99.25
C ALA A 13 -27.79 -65.83 99.51
N GLU A 14 -27.67 -65.38 100.77
CA GLU A 14 -27.69 -63.95 101.12
C GLU A 14 -26.47 -63.21 100.56
N ALA A 15 -25.28 -63.83 100.58
CA ALA A 15 -24.08 -63.24 99.99
C ALA A 15 -24.17 -63.10 98.46
N GLU A 16 -24.64 -64.13 97.74
CA GLU A 16 -24.90 -64.05 96.29
C GLU A 16 -25.99 -63.03 95.96
N LEU A 17 -27.07 -62.95 96.75
CA LEU A 17 -28.09 -61.90 96.58
C LEU A 17 -27.53 -60.50 96.79
N LEU A 18 -26.67 -60.31 97.79
CA LEU A 18 -26.04 -59.01 98.06
C LEU A 18 -25.09 -58.62 96.92
N GLU A 19 -24.33 -59.56 96.39
CA GLU A 19 -23.43 -59.35 95.26
C GLU A 19 -24.21 -59.02 93.97
N THR A 20 -25.32 -59.73 93.71
CA THR A 20 -26.19 -59.47 92.56
C THR A 20 -26.87 -58.11 92.67
N ASN A 21 -27.31 -57.71 93.88
CA ASN A 21 -27.92 -56.39 94.13
C ASN A 21 -26.90 -55.25 93.97
N VAL A 22 -25.64 -55.45 94.36
CA VAL A 22 -24.56 -54.49 94.11
C VAL A 22 -24.26 -54.38 92.61
N GLN A 23 -24.31 -55.49 91.86
CA GLN A 23 -24.17 -55.48 90.40
C GLN A 23 -25.35 -54.79 89.71
N GLU A 24 -26.60 -55.03 90.15
CA GLU A 24 -27.79 -54.32 89.66
C GLU A 24 -27.69 -52.82 89.88
N GLN A 25 -27.32 -52.38 91.09
CA GLN A 25 -27.11 -50.96 91.39
C GLN A 25 -25.98 -50.36 90.54
N GLY A 26 -24.91 -51.12 90.29
CA GLY A 26 -23.83 -50.69 89.40
C GLY A 26 -24.30 -50.49 87.96
N LEU A 27 -25.10 -51.43 87.45
CA LEU A 27 -25.70 -51.37 86.11
C LEU A 27 -26.74 -50.27 85.98
N GLU A 28 -27.57 -50.02 86.99
CA GLU A 28 -28.52 -48.90 87.00
C GLU A 28 -27.79 -47.56 86.91
N LEU A 29 -26.70 -47.39 87.65
CA LEU A 29 -25.88 -46.18 87.63
C LEU A 29 -25.18 -45.98 86.28
N GLU A 30 -24.77 -47.06 85.63
CA GLU A 30 -24.20 -47.02 84.28
C GLU A 30 -25.26 -46.69 83.23
N LEU A 31 -26.46 -47.27 83.34
CA LEU A 31 -27.62 -46.97 82.51
C LEU A 31 -28.01 -45.50 82.64
N GLU A 32 -28.06 -44.96 83.84
CA GLU A 32 -28.43 -43.56 84.09
C GLU A 32 -27.38 -42.58 83.53
N LYS A 33 -26.09 -42.93 83.61
CA LYS A 33 -25.00 -42.18 82.95
C LYS A 33 -25.09 -42.24 81.43
N LEU A 34 -25.37 -43.41 80.85
CA LEU A 34 -25.54 -43.54 79.40
C LEU A 34 -26.79 -42.81 78.92
N TYR A 35 -27.90 -42.88 79.66
CA TYR A 35 -29.13 -42.18 79.35
C TYR A 35 -28.91 -40.67 79.41
N SER A 36 -28.38 -40.13 80.51
CA SER A 36 -28.10 -38.69 80.64
C SER A 36 -27.14 -38.18 79.56
N ARG A 37 -26.11 -38.96 79.19
CA ARG A 37 -25.21 -38.63 78.08
C ARG A 37 -25.94 -38.63 76.74
N ALA A 38 -26.79 -39.62 76.46
CA ALA A 38 -27.58 -39.68 75.25
C ALA A 38 -28.61 -38.54 75.17
N THR A 39 -29.28 -38.21 76.28
CA THR A 39 -30.21 -37.08 76.35
C THR A 39 -29.50 -35.77 76.10
N HIS A 40 -28.32 -35.55 76.71
CA HIS A 40 -27.52 -34.35 76.50
C HIS A 40 -27.02 -34.24 75.05
N LEU A 41 -26.58 -35.35 74.44
CA LEU A 41 -26.16 -35.37 73.04
C LEU A 41 -27.33 -35.01 72.11
N CYS A 42 -28.50 -35.62 72.30
CA CYS A 42 -29.71 -35.30 71.54
C CYS A 42 -30.14 -33.85 71.70
N GLN A 43 -30.03 -33.29 72.91
CA GLN A 43 -30.39 -31.89 73.16
C GLN A 43 -29.42 -30.93 72.47
N SER A 44 -28.12 -31.22 72.51
CA SER A 44 -27.07 -30.47 71.82
C SER A 44 -27.22 -30.52 70.30
N GLU A 45 -27.39 -31.72 69.73
CA GLU A 45 -27.64 -31.93 68.30
C GLU A 45 -28.92 -31.23 67.85
N SER A 46 -30.00 -31.33 68.63
CA SER A 46 -31.26 -30.64 68.35
C SER A 46 -31.09 -29.12 68.36
N GLN A 47 -30.33 -28.57 69.32
CA GLN A 47 -30.06 -27.13 69.37
C GLN A 47 -29.24 -26.67 68.15
N ASN A 48 -28.21 -27.42 67.79
CA ASN A 48 -27.40 -27.15 66.59
C ASN A 48 -28.25 -27.23 65.30
N LEU A 49 -29.11 -28.25 65.18
CA LEU A 49 -30.03 -28.40 64.04
C LEU A 49 -31.04 -27.26 63.98
N THR A 50 -31.58 -26.80 65.11
CA THR A 50 -32.48 -25.63 65.13
C THR A 50 -31.76 -24.34 64.75
N TYR A 51 -30.52 -24.14 65.21
CA TYR A 51 -29.70 -22.99 64.84
C TYR A 51 -29.37 -23.00 63.35
N ILE A 52 -28.89 -24.13 62.82
CA ILE A 52 -28.59 -24.30 61.39
C ILE A 52 -29.86 -24.16 60.55
N GLY A 53 -30.99 -24.70 61.01
CA GLY A 53 -32.29 -24.56 60.34
C GLY A 53 -32.74 -23.10 60.24
N GLU A 54 -32.50 -22.29 61.27
CA GLU A 54 -32.81 -20.86 61.26
C GLU A 54 -31.88 -20.08 60.31
N GLN A 55 -30.58 -20.37 60.33
CA GLN A 55 -29.61 -19.79 59.40
C GLN A 55 -29.94 -20.15 57.94
N HIS A 56 -30.25 -21.43 57.69
CA HIS A 56 -30.64 -21.92 56.38
C HIS A 56 -31.98 -21.32 55.91
N ARG A 57 -32.84 -20.83 56.80
CA ARG A 57 -34.06 -20.11 56.41
C ARG A 57 -33.76 -18.68 55.92
N GLN A 58 -32.73 -18.04 56.46
CA GLN A 58 -32.33 -16.68 56.09
C GLN A 58 -31.52 -16.63 54.78
N VAL A 59 -30.67 -17.63 54.52
CA VAL A 59 -29.83 -17.71 53.30
C VAL A 59 -30.64 -17.60 51.98
N PRO A 60 -31.73 -18.36 51.75
CA PRO A 60 -32.53 -18.25 50.53
C PRO A 60 -33.21 -16.88 50.38
N GLN A 61 -33.59 -16.25 51.49
CA GLN A 61 -34.17 -14.90 51.46
C GLN A 61 -33.11 -13.87 51.05
N SER A 62 -31.90 -13.98 51.58
CA SER A 62 -30.77 -13.14 51.18
C SER A 62 -30.38 -13.37 49.72
N ILE A 63 -30.36 -14.63 49.25
CA ILE A 63 -30.11 -14.98 47.84
C ILE A 63 -31.17 -14.37 46.93
N LYS A 64 -32.47 -14.46 47.28
CA LYS A 64 -33.54 -13.81 46.51
C LYS A 64 -33.37 -12.30 46.44
N LYS A 65 -33.09 -11.64 47.57
CA LYS A 65 -32.82 -10.19 47.59
C LYS A 65 -31.63 -9.82 46.70
N LEU A 66 -30.55 -10.61 46.76
CA LEU A 66 -29.37 -10.43 45.90
C LEU A 66 -29.71 -10.64 44.42
N GLN A 67 -30.51 -11.66 44.10
CA GLN A 67 -30.97 -11.92 42.74
C GLN A 67 -31.82 -10.75 42.21
N ASP A 68 -32.75 -10.24 43.02
CA ASP A 68 -33.58 -9.09 42.66
C ASP A 68 -32.73 -7.84 42.44
N MET A 69 -31.76 -7.56 43.33
CA MET A 69 -30.82 -6.45 43.15
C MET A 69 -29.92 -6.64 41.93
N LEU A 70 -29.47 -7.87 41.63
CA LEU A 70 -28.66 -8.17 40.46
C LEU A 70 -29.47 -7.95 39.18
N LEU A 71 -30.72 -8.38 39.13
CA LEU A 71 -31.63 -8.18 38.01
C LEU A 71 -31.91 -6.69 37.78
N GLN A 72 -32.19 -5.93 38.85
CA GLN A 72 -32.37 -4.48 38.76
C GLN A 72 -31.10 -3.79 38.26
N THR A 73 -29.94 -4.17 38.81
CA THR A 73 -28.65 -3.60 38.41
C THR A 73 -28.30 -3.94 36.96
N SER A 74 -28.58 -5.17 36.51
CA SER A 74 -28.42 -5.60 35.12
C SER A 74 -29.33 -4.80 34.19
N GLY A 75 -30.60 -4.59 34.56
CA GLY A 75 -31.53 -3.79 33.77
C GLY A 75 -31.07 -2.34 33.60
N VAL A 76 -30.58 -1.73 34.67
CA VAL A 76 -30.00 -0.37 34.62
C VAL A 76 -28.73 -0.35 33.77
N ALA A 77 -27.85 -1.36 33.88
CA ALA A 77 -26.64 -1.46 33.08
C ALA A 77 -26.94 -1.64 31.58
N ASP A 78 -27.97 -2.44 31.24
CA ASP A 78 -28.43 -2.61 29.86
C ASP A 78 -29.02 -1.32 29.30
N GLU A 79 -29.85 -0.62 30.07
CA GLU A 79 -30.42 0.66 29.66
C GLU A 79 -29.34 1.72 29.47
N LEU A 80 -28.38 1.80 30.39
CA LEU A 80 -27.22 2.68 30.30
C LEU A 80 -26.38 2.36 29.06
N SER A 81 -26.08 1.08 28.83
CA SER A 81 -25.33 0.62 27.65
C SER A 81 -26.06 0.97 26.34
N GLY A 82 -27.39 0.83 26.32
CA GLY A 82 -28.21 1.23 25.19
C GLY A 82 -28.17 2.75 24.93
N ARG A 83 -28.18 3.57 25.98
CA ARG A 83 -28.04 5.03 25.87
C ARG A 83 -26.64 5.42 25.38
N VAL A 84 -25.58 4.78 25.88
CA VAL A 84 -24.20 5.01 25.46
C VAL A 84 -24.02 4.68 23.98
N ARG A 85 -24.51 3.53 23.49
CA ARG A 85 -24.41 3.18 22.06
C ARG A 85 -25.11 4.19 21.14
N LYS A 86 -26.29 4.70 21.57
CA LYS A 86 -26.99 5.77 20.84
C LYS A 86 -26.17 7.05 20.82
N LEU A 87 -25.57 7.41 21.95
CA LEU A 87 -24.69 8.57 22.05
C LEU A 87 -23.46 8.41 21.15
N ASP A 88 -22.80 7.25 21.18
CA ASP A 88 -21.62 6.95 20.33
C ASP A 88 -21.97 7.06 18.84
N THR A 89 -23.14 6.58 18.44
CA THR A 89 -23.61 6.71 17.06
C THR A 89 -23.80 8.17 16.66
N ILE A 90 -24.35 9.00 17.56
CA ILE A 90 -24.52 10.44 17.32
C ILE A 90 -23.16 11.14 17.29
N CYS A 91 -22.27 10.84 18.24
CA CYS A 91 -20.91 11.37 18.27
C CYS A 91 -20.15 11.03 16.99
N GLY A 92 -20.22 9.77 16.52
CA GLY A 92 -19.61 9.36 15.25
C GLY A 92 -20.13 10.16 14.06
N ARG A 93 -21.46 10.31 13.95
CA ARG A 93 -22.08 11.13 12.89
C ARG A 93 -21.70 12.61 12.98
N ILE A 94 -21.54 13.16 14.19
CA ILE A 94 -21.07 14.54 14.39
C ILE A 94 -19.61 14.66 13.96
N THR A 95 -18.75 13.69 14.28
CA THR A 95 -17.36 13.70 13.85
C THR A 95 -17.23 13.62 12.33
N GLU A 96 -18.06 12.80 11.67
CA GLU A 96 -18.13 12.76 10.20
C GLU A 96 -18.61 14.09 9.62
N ALA A 97 -19.66 14.69 10.19
CA ALA A 97 -20.16 15.99 9.77
C ALA A 97 -19.13 17.12 9.98
N LEU A 98 -18.37 17.10 11.08
CA LEU A 98 -17.30 18.06 11.34
C LEU A 98 -16.19 17.95 10.31
N LYS A 99 -15.70 16.73 10.04
CA LYS A 99 -14.69 16.49 8.98
C LYS A 99 -15.19 17.00 7.63
N PHE A 100 -16.45 16.74 7.31
CA PHE A 100 -17.05 17.23 6.08
C PHE A 100 -17.13 18.77 6.02
N VAL A 101 -17.41 19.45 7.13
CA VAL A 101 -17.38 20.92 7.17
C VAL A 101 -15.95 21.44 7.04
N ASP A 102 -14.97 20.81 7.69
CA ASP A 102 -13.56 21.18 7.57
C ASP A 102 -13.08 21.00 6.11
N ASP A 103 -13.40 19.87 5.47
CA ASP A 103 -13.10 19.63 4.06
C ASP A 103 -13.75 20.68 3.13
N MET A 104 -14.98 21.12 3.44
CA MET A 104 -15.66 22.18 2.70
C MET A 104 -15.05 23.57 2.90
N LEU A 105 -14.55 23.86 4.11
CA LEU A 105 -13.83 25.10 4.38
C LEU A 105 -12.49 25.12 3.65
N GLU A 106 -11.74 24.02 3.71
CA GLU A 106 -10.49 23.86 2.95
C GLU A 106 -10.74 24.00 1.44
N LEU A 107 -11.82 23.43 0.93
CA LEU A 107 -12.21 23.53 -0.47
C LEU A 107 -12.46 24.98 -0.89
N ARG A 108 -13.16 25.76 -0.07
CA ARG A 108 -13.42 27.18 -0.33
C ARG A 108 -12.15 28.01 -0.30
N GLU A 109 -11.29 27.77 0.68
CA GLU A 109 -9.99 28.43 0.77
C GLU A 109 -9.13 28.11 -0.46
N CYS A 110 -9.10 26.85 -0.91
CA CYS A 110 -8.42 26.46 -2.13
C CYS A 110 -9.00 27.18 -3.35
N ALA A 111 -10.33 27.27 -3.49
CA ALA A 111 -10.96 27.95 -4.62
C ALA A 111 -10.61 29.44 -4.67
N ASP A 112 -10.65 30.13 -3.54
CA ASP A 112 -10.33 31.56 -3.45
C ASP A 112 -8.83 31.82 -3.69
N GLN A 113 -7.97 30.95 -3.17
CA GLN A 113 -6.53 31.13 -3.22
C GLN A 113 -5.90 30.69 -4.56
N VAL A 114 -6.47 29.70 -5.23
CA VAL A 114 -6.03 29.28 -6.58
C VAL A 114 -6.18 30.43 -7.57
N MET A 115 -7.30 31.15 -7.55
CA MET A 115 -7.50 32.27 -8.49
C MET A 115 -6.48 33.39 -8.28
N LYS A 116 -6.12 33.69 -7.01
CA LYS A 116 -5.10 34.69 -6.68
C LYS A 116 -3.69 34.23 -7.08
N THR A 117 -3.34 32.97 -6.82
CA THR A 117 -2.01 32.44 -7.16
C THR A 117 -1.80 32.32 -8.67
N ILE A 118 -2.85 32.01 -9.44
CA ILE A 118 -2.80 32.07 -10.91
C ILE A 118 -2.55 33.50 -11.40
N GLN A 119 -3.20 34.50 -10.80
CA GLN A 119 -2.98 35.91 -11.17
C GLN A 119 -1.58 36.42 -10.81
N ASN A 120 -1.01 35.94 -9.71
CA ASN A 120 0.35 36.29 -9.27
C ASN A 120 1.46 35.49 -9.99
N GLU A 121 1.11 34.66 -10.99
CA GLU A 121 2.03 33.76 -11.71
C GLU A 121 2.77 32.73 -10.81
N GLU A 122 2.22 32.41 -9.63
CA GLU A 122 2.76 31.42 -8.71
C GLU A 122 2.21 30.02 -8.98
N PHE A 123 2.61 29.44 -10.12
CA PHE A 123 2.05 28.18 -10.64
C PHE A 123 2.29 26.95 -9.75
N GLU A 124 3.37 26.92 -8.97
CA GLU A 124 3.69 25.82 -8.06
C GLU A 124 2.71 25.73 -6.89
N GLN A 125 2.32 26.89 -6.33
CA GLN A 125 1.34 26.94 -5.26
C GLN A 125 -0.06 26.61 -5.81
N ALA A 126 -0.39 27.14 -6.99
CA ALA A 126 -1.64 26.81 -7.68
C ALA A 126 -1.78 25.30 -7.92
N ALA A 127 -0.71 24.63 -8.36
CA ALA A 127 -0.71 23.17 -8.56
C ALA A 127 -0.90 22.38 -7.25
N LYS A 128 -0.36 22.85 -6.12
CA LYS A 128 -0.60 22.24 -4.79
C LYS A 128 -2.05 22.36 -4.36
N TYR A 129 -2.70 23.50 -4.60
CA TYR A 129 -4.11 23.66 -4.27
C TYR A 129 -5.00 22.78 -5.16
N VAL A 130 -4.66 22.64 -6.45
CA VAL A 130 -5.39 21.73 -7.37
C VAL A 130 -5.19 20.25 -6.99
N SER A 131 -3.98 19.85 -6.57
CA SER A 131 -3.75 18.47 -6.14
C SER A 131 -4.49 18.14 -4.84
N ARG A 132 -4.54 19.08 -3.88
CA ARG A 132 -5.39 18.96 -2.68
C ARG A 132 -6.87 18.85 -3.04
N PHE A 133 -7.35 19.68 -3.96
CA PHE A 133 -8.72 19.60 -4.46
C PHE A 133 -9.04 18.21 -5.03
N ARG A 134 -8.16 17.64 -5.85
CA ARG A 134 -8.34 16.28 -6.39
C ARG A 134 -8.42 15.21 -5.31
N ALA A 135 -7.63 15.34 -4.23
CA ALA A 135 -7.71 14.42 -3.08
C ALA A 135 -9.06 14.54 -2.34
N CYS A 136 -9.56 15.76 -2.13
CA CYS A 136 -10.85 16.01 -1.47
C CYS A 136 -12.06 15.62 -2.33
N GLN A 137 -11.95 15.68 -3.67
CA GLN A 137 -13.05 15.38 -4.58
C GLN A 137 -13.59 13.94 -4.42
N GLY A 138 -12.74 12.97 -4.04
CA GLY A 138 -13.15 11.58 -3.83
C GLY A 138 -13.99 11.34 -2.56
N VAL A 139 -14.00 12.30 -1.63
CA VAL A 139 -14.68 12.20 -0.32
C VAL A 139 -16.01 12.95 -0.32
N LEU A 140 -16.22 13.86 -1.27
CA LEU A 140 -17.46 14.64 -1.35
C LEU A 140 -18.66 13.78 -1.82
N PRO A 141 -19.83 13.90 -1.17
CA PRO A 141 -21.06 13.28 -1.65
C PRO A 141 -21.44 13.79 -3.06
N PRO A 142 -21.88 12.91 -3.97
CA PRO A 142 -22.34 13.31 -5.29
C PRO A 142 -23.61 14.18 -5.17
N GLY A 143 -23.57 15.40 -5.70
CA GLY A 143 -24.73 16.31 -5.76
C GLY A 143 -24.54 17.68 -5.11
N ILE A 144 -23.38 17.95 -4.50
CA ILE A 144 -23.05 19.30 -4.01
C ILE A 144 -22.49 20.10 -5.18
N ASP A 145 -23.37 20.81 -5.87
CA ASP A 145 -23.01 21.78 -6.91
C ASP A 145 -22.55 23.08 -6.24
N ASP A 146 -21.39 23.02 -5.56
CA ASP A 146 -20.82 24.21 -4.94
C ASP A 146 -20.11 25.06 -6.03
N ALA A 147 -20.35 26.36 -6.03
CA ALA A 147 -19.73 27.29 -6.97
C ALA A 147 -18.19 27.19 -6.90
N SER A 148 -17.65 26.86 -5.72
CA SER A 148 -16.23 26.61 -5.49
C SER A 148 -15.66 25.46 -6.33
N ILE A 149 -16.42 24.37 -6.53
CA ILE A 149 -16.00 23.24 -7.37
C ILE A 149 -15.91 23.67 -8.83
N ARG A 150 -16.85 24.49 -9.30
CA ARG A 150 -16.83 25.02 -10.66
C ARG A 150 -15.66 25.97 -10.89
N VAL A 151 -15.39 26.86 -9.93
CA VAL A 151 -14.23 27.76 -9.96
C VAL A 151 -12.92 26.97 -9.96
N LEU A 152 -12.80 25.91 -9.14
CA LEU A 152 -11.62 25.06 -9.09
C LEU A 152 -11.40 24.28 -10.40
N LYS A 153 -12.46 23.72 -11.00
CA LYS A 153 -12.35 23.07 -12.31
C LYS A 153 -11.92 24.05 -13.40
N GLN A 154 -12.50 25.24 -13.41
CA GLN A 154 -12.11 26.29 -14.36
C GLN A 154 -10.65 26.71 -14.16
N ALA A 155 -10.21 26.83 -12.91
CA ALA A 155 -8.84 27.16 -12.59
C ALA A 155 -7.85 26.03 -12.94
N GLU A 156 -8.25 24.77 -12.75
CA GLU A 156 -7.49 23.59 -13.20
C GLU A 156 -7.33 23.60 -14.72
N GLU A 157 -8.40 23.85 -15.48
CA GLU A 157 -8.35 23.98 -16.94
C GLU A 157 -7.42 25.13 -17.36
N GLN A 158 -7.57 26.31 -16.76
CA GLN A 158 -6.72 27.47 -17.04
C GLN A 158 -5.25 27.20 -16.73
N LEU A 159 -4.96 26.62 -15.56
CA LEU A 159 -3.60 26.27 -15.16
C LEU A 159 -3.01 25.21 -16.11
N SER A 160 -3.80 24.22 -16.54
CA SER A 160 -3.35 23.21 -17.51
C SER A 160 -2.96 23.83 -18.86
N VAL A 161 -3.72 24.81 -19.36
CA VAL A 161 -3.42 25.50 -20.61
C VAL A 161 -2.16 26.34 -20.48
N ILE A 162 -2.02 27.08 -19.38
CA ILE A 162 -0.84 27.92 -19.13
C ILE A 162 0.42 27.05 -18.99
N VAL A 163 0.35 25.97 -18.19
CA VAL A 163 1.47 25.04 -17.99
C VAL A 163 1.87 24.38 -19.31
N ARG A 164 0.92 23.91 -20.12
CA ARG A 164 1.22 23.38 -21.47
C ARG A 164 1.95 24.39 -22.33
N LYS A 165 1.47 25.63 -22.40
CA LYS A 165 2.05 26.67 -23.25
C LYS A 165 3.45 27.08 -22.78
N ARG A 166 3.62 27.31 -21.48
CA ARG A 166 4.92 27.68 -20.88
C ARG A 166 5.92 26.53 -20.98
N PHE A 167 5.47 25.29 -20.90
CA PHE A 167 6.31 24.11 -21.12
C PHE A 167 6.77 24.01 -22.57
N GLU A 168 5.89 24.22 -23.56
CA GLU A 168 6.27 24.30 -24.97
C GLU A 168 7.25 25.44 -25.27
N GLU A 169 7.03 26.61 -24.67
CA GLU A 169 7.95 27.74 -24.76
C GLU A 169 9.33 27.40 -24.15
N ALA A 170 9.37 26.78 -22.97
CA ALA A 170 10.62 26.35 -22.32
C ALA A 170 11.37 25.28 -23.12
N MET A 171 10.64 24.36 -23.76
CA MET A 171 11.20 23.39 -24.70
C MET A 171 11.79 24.09 -25.93
N SER A 172 11.10 25.08 -26.50
CA SER A 172 11.62 25.85 -27.64
C SER A 172 12.89 26.65 -27.30
N THR A 173 13.02 27.15 -26.06
CA THR A 173 14.21 27.90 -25.61
C THR A 173 15.33 27.00 -25.08
N LYS A 174 15.12 25.68 -25.02
CA LYS A 174 16.06 24.68 -24.46
C LYS A 174 16.51 25.02 -23.03
N ASP A 175 15.63 25.64 -22.23
CA ASP A 175 15.91 26.00 -20.84
C ASP A 175 15.60 24.83 -19.89
N GLN A 176 16.64 24.09 -19.52
CA GLN A 176 16.54 22.92 -18.64
C GLN A 176 15.92 23.24 -17.27
N ALA A 177 16.17 24.43 -16.73
CA ALA A 177 15.65 24.80 -15.41
C ALA A 177 14.13 25.03 -15.46
N SER A 178 13.65 25.71 -16.50
CA SER A 178 12.22 25.90 -16.72
C SER A 178 11.51 24.59 -17.08
N ILE A 179 12.15 23.72 -17.88
CA ILE A 179 11.59 22.40 -18.22
C ILE A 179 11.38 21.55 -16.97
N SER A 180 12.37 21.41 -16.08
CA SER A 180 12.20 20.68 -14.81
C SER A 180 11.13 21.32 -13.92
N ARG A 181 11.11 22.66 -13.83
CA ARG A 181 10.12 23.38 -13.02
C ARG A 181 8.68 23.14 -13.47
N PHE A 182 8.41 23.19 -14.78
CA PHE A 182 7.07 22.94 -15.31
C PHE A 182 6.76 21.43 -15.37
N ALA A 183 7.76 20.56 -15.52
CA ALA A 183 7.60 19.11 -15.43
C ALA A 183 6.99 18.68 -14.08
N LYS A 184 7.43 19.25 -12.96
CA LYS A 184 6.86 19.05 -11.60
C LYS A 184 5.36 19.27 -11.50
N LEU A 185 4.84 20.17 -12.34
CA LEU A 185 3.44 20.57 -12.27
C LEU A 185 2.52 19.55 -12.96
N PHE A 186 3.00 18.80 -13.95
CA PHE A 186 2.20 17.81 -14.68
C PHE A 186 1.70 16.66 -13.79
N PRO A 187 2.53 16.04 -12.93
CA PRO A 187 2.06 15.05 -11.95
C PRO A 187 1.07 15.62 -10.94
N SER A 188 1.32 16.86 -10.47
CA SER A 188 0.44 17.54 -9.50
C SER A 188 -0.96 17.81 -10.09
N LEU A 189 -1.03 18.03 -11.41
CA LEU A 189 -2.26 18.18 -12.18
C LEU A 189 -2.83 16.82 -12.63
N GLY A 190 -2.21 15.69 -12.26
CA GLY A 190 -2.50 14.33 -12.74
C GLY A 190 -2.61 14.22 -14.26
N LEU A 191 -1.78 15.00 -14.96
CA LEU A 191 -1.58 14.97 -16.40
C LEU A 191 -0.22 14.35 -16.76
N SER A 192 0.34 13.50 -15.89
CA SER A 192 1.67 12.88 -16.05
C SER A 192 1.84 12.24 -17.43
N GLY A 193 0.84 11.48 -17.90
CA GLY A 193 0.90 10.84 -19.21
C GLY A 193 0.90 11.81 -20.41
N GLU A 194 0.32 13.00 -20.27
CA GLU A 194 0.38 14.04 -21.31
C GLU A 194 1.73 14.77 -21.27
N GLY A 195 2.21 15.09 -20.07
CA GLY A 195 3.52 15.72 -19.86
C GLY A 195 4.66 14.87 -20.43
N VAL A 196 4.66 13.56 -20.15
CA VAL A 196 5.64 12.60 -20.68
C VAL A 196 5.59 12.52 -22.20
N LYS A 197 4.40 12.57 -22.81
CA LYS A 197 4.26 12.57 -24.28
C LYS A 197 4.87 13.82 -24.91
N LYS A 198 4.57 15.00 -24.38
CA LYS A 198 5.14 16.26 -24.88
C LYS A 198 6.65 16.34 -24.67
N TYR A 199 7.12 15.87 -23.52
CA TYR A 199 8.55 15.75 -23.25
C TYR A 199 9.23 14.79 -24.22
N LEU A 200 8.61 13.64 -24.49
CA LEU A 200 9.08 12.69 -25.49
C LEU A 200 9.10 13.30 -26.90
N GLU A 201 8.09 14.06 -27.31
CA GLU A 201 8.09 14.77 -28.59
C GLU A 201 9.24 15.77 -28.71
N PHE A 202 9.56 16.48 -27.62
CA PHE A 202 10.71 17.38 -27.59
C PHE A 202 12.04 16.65 -27.71
N ILE A 203 12.23 15.57 -26.95
CA ILE A 203 13.46 14.76 -27.07
C ILE A 203 13.58 14.18 -28.48
N ARG A 204 12.48 13.69 -29.06
CA ARG A 204 12.46 13.20 -30.45
C ARG A 204 12.85 14.28 -31.43
N HIS A 205 12.32 15.49 -31.27
CA HIS A 205 12.68 16.61 -32.13
C HIS A 205 14.17 16.98 -32.00
N SER A 206 14.70 17.04 -30.77
CA SER A 206 16.11 17.29 -30.49
C SER A 206 17.02 16.22 -31.11
N LEU A 207 16.64 14.94 -31.00
CA LEU A 207 17.35 13.83 -31.63
C LEU A 207 17.27 13.94 -33.16
N ALA A 208 16.09 14.19 -33.72
CA ALA A 208 15.91 14.34 -35.17
C ALA A 208 16.71 15.52 -35.74
N GLU A 209 16.85 16.63 -35.01
CA GLU A 209 17.72 17.75 -35.39
C GLU A 209 19.19 17.32 -35.46
N LYS A 210 19.71 16.66 -34.39
CA LYS A 210 21.09 16.16 -34.34
C LYS A 210 21.36 15.17 -35.47
N CYS A 211 20.47 14.18 -35.65
CA CYS A 211 20.60 13.18 -36.71
C CYS A 211 20.45 13.77 -38.11
N ALA A 212 19.63 14.80 -38.31
CA ALA A 212 19.52 15.48 -39.59
C ALA A 212 20.80 16.22 -39.97
N VAL A 213 21.55 16.76 -39.00
CA VAL A 213 22.87 17.36 -39.24
C VAL A 213 23.86 16.28 -39.67
N ASP A 214 23.95 15.18 -38.94
CA ASP A 214 24.87 14.08 -39.26
C ASP A 214 24.53 13.42 -40.61
N PHE A 215 23.24 13.23 -40.88
CA PHE A 215 22.77 12.72 -42.17
C PHE A 215 23.08 13.67 -43.32
N LYS A 216 22.88 14.98 -43.13
CA LYS A 216 23.29 16.00 -44.13
C LYS A 216 24.79 15.96 -44.36
N GLN A 217 25.62 15.84 -43.32
CA GLN A 217 27.06 15.70 -43.48
C GLN A 217 27.41 14.48 -44.32
N LEU A 218 26.75 13.34 -44.11
CA LEU A 218 26.92 12.14 -44.93
C LEU A 218 26.43 12.30 -46.38
N VAL A 219 25.35 13.05 -46.62
CA VAL A 219 24.92 13.43 -47.98
C VAL A 219 25.93 14.34 -48.67
N THR A 220 26.48 15.32 -47.95
CA THR A 220 27.34 16.37 -48.53
C THR A 220 28.78 15.89 -48.75
N LEU A 221 29.26 14.97 -47.92
CA LEU A 221 30.57 14.31 -48.04
C LEU A 221 30.58 13.13 -49.04
N GLY A 222 29.46 12.87 -49.71
CA GLY A 222 29.26 11.73 -50.60
C GLY A 222 30.49 11.41 -51.46
N LYS A 223 30.97 10.16 -51.35
CA LYS A 223 32.11 9.56 -52.07
C LYS A 223 33.18 10.55 -52.52
N ARG A 224 33.70 11.41 -51.64
CA ARG A 224 35.06 11.91 -51.86
C ARG A 224 36.00 10.73 -51.63
N ALA A 225 37.01 10.59 -52.48
CA ALA A 225 38.04 9.55 -52.39
C ALA A 225 38.83 9.55 -51.05
N ASP A 226 38.64 10.59 -50.21
CA ASP A 226 39.19 10.74 -48.87
C ASP A 226 38.20 10.45 -47.72
N ALA A 227 36.93 10.10 -48.02
CA ALA A 227 36.01 9.62 -47.00
C ALA A 227 36.43 8.19 -46.63
N GLY A 228 36.70 7.95 -45.34
CA GLY A 228 37.15 6.66 -44.83
C GLY A 228 36.24 5.48 -45.25
N PRO A 229 36.70 4.23 -45.08
CA PRO A 229 36.13 3.05 -45.71
C PRO A 229 34.66 2.72 -45.37
N THR A 230 33.99 3.39 -44.42
CA THR A 230 32.61 3.06 -44.00
C THR A 230 31.81 4.29 -43.48
N PRO A 231 31.39 5.23 -44.33
CA PRO A 231 30.67 6.44 -43.90
C PRO A 231 29.29 6.14 -43.30
N TYR A 232 28.62 5.07 -43.70
CA TYR A 232 27.28 4.73 -43.22
C TYR A 232 27.30 4.15 -41.80
N ALA A 233 28.31 3.35 -41.49
CA ALA A 233 28.49 2.78 -40.15
C ALA A 233 28.85 3.85 -39.11
N GLU A 234 29.59 4.89 -39.51
CA GLU A 234 29.94 6.01 -38.63
C GLU A 234 28.71 6.83 -38.25
N VAL A 235 27.85 7.18 -39.20
CA VAL A 235 26.61 7.91 -38.90
C VAL A 235 25.63 7.08 -38.08
N LEU A 236 25.54 5.76 -38.33
CA LEU A 236 24.75 4.88 -37.48
C LEU A 236 25.31 4.82 -36.04
N THR A 237 26.63 4.83 -35.89
CA THR A 237 27.28 4.88 -34.57
C THR A 237 26.99 6.20 -33.87
N ASN A 238 27.08 7.33 -34.58
CA ASN A 238 26.76 8.65 -34.02
C ASN A 238 25.29 8.76 -33.60
N LEU A 239 24.36 8.15 -34.35
CA LEU A 239 22.94 8.04 -33.96
C LEU A 239 22.80 7.30 -32.63
N PHE A 240 23.42 6.12 -32.48
CA PHE A 240 23.32 5.34 -31.25
C PHE A 240 23.99 6.02 -30.05
N VAL A 241 25.13 6.68 -30.25
CA VAL A 241 25.79 7.47 -29.21
C VAL A 241 24.91 8.66 -28.80
N ALA A 242 24.34 9.39 -29.76
CA ALA A 242 23.44 10.49 -29.47
C ALA A 242 22.20 10.04 -28.68
N ILE A 243 21.66 8.85 -28.95
CA ILE A 243 20.57 8.26 -28.15
C ILE A 243 21.05 7.93 -26.74
N ALA A 244 22.23 7.30 -26.61
CA ALA A 244 22.79 6.96 -25.30
C ALA A 244 23.04 8.19 -24.42
N ASP A 245 23.61 9.24 -25.00
CA ASP A 245 23.86 10.51 -24.30
C ASP A 245 22.55 11.16 -23.83
N ILE A 246 21.52 11.20 -24.70
CA ILE A 246 20.22 11.77 -24.38
C ILE A 246 19.50 10.97 -23.30
N VAL A 247 19.55 9.64 -23.37
CA VAL A 247 18.95 8.77 -22.37
C VAL A 247 19.65 8.98 -21.02
N GLN A 248 20.98 9.04 -21.00
CA GLN A 248 21.75 9.24 -19.77
C GLN A 248 21.55 10.63 -19.15
N GLU A 249 21.47 11.68 -19.97
CA GLU A 249 21.23 13.05 -19.51
C GLU A 249 19.82 13.22 -18.91
N HIS A 250 18.81 12.60 -19.52
CA HIS A 250 17.41 12.78 -19.13
C HIS A 250 16.87 11.69 -18.19
N GLN A 251 17.62 10.63 -17.91
CA GLN A 251 17.20 9.56 -17.01
C GLN A 251 16.89 10.08 -15.61
N GLN A 252 17.84 10.76 -14.97
CA GLN A 252 17.67 11.28 -13.62
C GLN A 252 16.49 12.28 -13.55
N ALA A 253 16.39 13.17 -14.54
CA ALA A 253 15.32 14.16 -14.60
C ALA A 253 13.94 13.53 -14.80
N VAL A 254 13.82 12.44 -15.57
CA VAL A 254 12.52 11.79 -15.78
C VAL A 254 12.13 10.94 -14.57
N GLU A 255 13.09 10.24 -13.95
CA GLU A 255 12.85 9.43 -12.75
C GLU A 255 12.43 10.29 -11.56
N GLU A 256 13.08 11.44 -11.33
CA GLU A 256 12.74 12.36 -10.24
C GLU A 256 11.39 13.04 -10.44
N GLU A 257 11.05 13.42 -11.69
CA GLU A 257 9.90 14.29 -11.95
C GLU A 257 8.63 13.55 -12.38
N PHE A 258 8.75 12.45 -13.11
CA PHE A 258 7.62 11.69 -13.64
C PHE A 258 7.52 10.29 -13.05
N GLY A 259 8.52 9.83 -12.30
CA GLY A 259 8.58 8.50 -11.72
C GLY A 259 9.13 7.43 -12.68
N PRO A 260 9.62 6.31 -12.13
CA PRO A 260 10.37 5.29 -12.86
C PRO A 260 9.53 4.58 -13.94
N GLU A 261 8.22 4.44 -13.72
CA GLU A 261 7.29 3.82 -14.66
C GLU A 261 7.13 4.60 -15.97
N ASN A 262 7.25 5.92 -15.90
CA ASN A 262 7.12 6.79 -17.07
C ASN A 262 8.42 6.87 -17.88
N PHE A 263 9.57 6.53 -17.29
CA PHE A 263 10.84 6.44 -18.02
C PHE A 263 10.80 5.34 -19.08
N VAL A 264 10.12 4.21 -18.82
CA VAL A 264 9.93 3.13 -19.81
C VAL A 264 9.23 3.65 -21.08
N VAL A 265 8.27 4.57 -20.92
CA VAL A 265 7.55 5.19 -22.05
C VAL A 265 8.50 6.06 -22.88
N VAL A 266 9.41 6.78 -22.21
CA VAL A 266 10.43 7.61 -22.87
C VAL A 266 11.44 6.75 -23.63
N VAL A 267 11.97 5.68 -23.01
CA VAL A 267 12.91 4.75 -23.66
C VAL A 267 12.27 4.10 -24.88
N ARG A 268 11.04 3.58 -24.76
CA ARG A 268 10.29 3.04 -25.91
C ARG A 268 10.08 4.09 -26.99
N GLY A 269 9.82 5.32 -26.58
CA GLY A 269 9.63 6.45 -27.47
C GLY A 269 10.90 6.81 -28.26
N MET A 270 12.07 6.72 -27.64
CA MET A 270 13.39 6.91 -28.25
C MET A 270 13.76 5.78 -29.20
N LEU A 271 13.48 4.53 -28.84
CA LEU A 271 13.71 3.37 -29.71
C LEU A 271 12.95 3.49 -31.04
N LEU A 272 11.69 3.94 -30.99
CA LEU A 272 10.92 4.19 -32.21
C LEU A 272 11.55 5.27 -33.11
N GLU A 273 12.14 6.31 -32.52
CA GLU A 273 12.84 7.35 -33.28
C GLU A 273 14.16 6.82 -33.84
N ALA A 274 14.87 5.99 -33.08
CA ALA A 274 16.06 5.28 -33.51
C ALA A 274 15.78 4.39 -34.74
N ASP A 275 14.66 3.67 -34.73
CA ASP A 275 14.22 2.87 -35.88
C ASP A 275 13.97 3.74 -37.11
N VAL A 276 13.27 4.88 -36.95
CA VAL A 276 12.98 5.80 -38.06
C VAL A 276 14.26 6.37 -38.67
N GLN A 277 15.20 6.86 -37.84
CA GLN A 277 16.45 7.43 -38.34
C GLN A 277 17.41 6.34 -38.85
N GLY A 278 17.46 5.18 -38.19
CA GLY A 278 18.27 4.03 -38.61
C GLY A 278 17.81 3.47 -39.95
N LEU A 279 16.50 3.33 -40.17
CA LEU A 279 15.94 2.92 -41.45
C LEU A 279 16.27 3.92 -42.56
N ARG A 280 16.24 5.22 -42.30
CA ARG A 280 16.65 6.25 -43.28
C ARG A 280 18.11 6.10 -43.71
N VAL A 281 19.01 5.81 -42.78
CA VAL A 281 20.43 5.55 -43.08
C VAL A 281 20.57 4.27 -43.91
N LEU A 282 19.84 3.21 -43.55
CA LEU A 282 19.88 1.92 -44.25
C LEU A 282 19.27 1.99 -45.67
N ASP A 283 18.16 2.72 -45.85
CA ASP A 283 17.53 2.94 -47.15
C ASP A 283 18.46 3.69 -48.09
N LYS A 284 19.19 4.68 -47.58
CA LYS A 284 20.19 5.40 -48.35
C LYS A 284 21.38 4.51 -48.72
N PHE A 285 21.88 3.70 -47.78
CA PHE A 285 22.93 2.71 -48.06
C PHE A 285 22.50 1.72 -49.16
N LYS A 286 21.25 1.24 -49.10
CA LYS A 286 20.68 0.35 -50.12
C LYS A 286 20.55 1.04 -51.47
N ALA A 287 20.14 2.32 -51.51
CA ALA A 287 20.04 3.09 -52.74
C ALA A 287 21.41 3.30 -53.40
N ASP A 288 22.43 3.67 -52.63
CA ASP A 288 23.79 3.90 -53.12
C ASP A 288 24.48 2.63 -53.62
N ASN A 289 24.16 1.48 -53.00
CA ASN A 289 24.71 0.18 -53.36
C ASN A 289 23.79 -0.66 -54.27
N SER A 290 22.64 -0.12 -54.71
CA SER A 290 21.65 -0.80 -55.55
C SER A 290 22.25 -1.43 -56.81
N LYS A 291 23.19 -0.73 -57.46
CA LYS A 291 23.92 -1.22 -58.64
C LYS A 291 24.80 -2.43 -58.33
N ILE A 292 25.36 -2.51 -57.13
CA ILE A 292 26.18 -3.64 -56.68
C ILE A 292 25.27 -4.82 -56.33
N PHE A 293 24.12 -4.57 -55.69
CA PHE A 293 23.11 -5.59 -55.42
C PHE A 293 22.48 -6.16 -56.70
N GLU A 294 22.23 -5.36 -57.73
CA GLU A 294 21.77 -5.82 -59.05
C GLU A 294 22.84 -6.65 -59.78
N LYS A 295 24.10 -6.20 -59.76
CA LYS A 295 25.24 -6.94 -60.32
C LYS A 295 25.44 -8.30 -59.64
N LEU A 296 25.21 -8.40 -58.33
CA LEU A 296 25.27 -9.65 -57.56
C LEU A 296 24.24 -10.68 -58.06
N GLY A 297 23.04 -10.22 -58.45
CA GLY A 297 22.00 -11.07 -59.07
C GLY A 297 22.34 -11.53 -60.49
N SER A 298 23.19 -10.79 -61.20
CA SER A 298 23.61 -11.09 -62.59
C SER A 298 24.88 -11.97 -62.71
N GLY A 299 25.54 -12.29 -61.60
CA GLY A 299 26.66 -13.24 -61.55
C GLY A 299 28.06 -12.67 -61.84
N MET A 300 28.21 -11.36 -62.08
CA MET A 300 29.50 -10.72 -62.33
C MET A 300 30.10 -10.19 -61.00
N ARG A 301 31.24 -10.75 -60.58
CA ARG A 301 31.86 -10.51 -59.25
C ARG A 301 33.10 -9.62 -59.36
N ASP A 302 32.93 -8.31 -59.23
CA ASP A 302 34.04 -7.46 -58.80
C ASP A 302 34.25 -7.69 -57.29
N MET A 303 35.18 -8.60 -56.96
CA MET A 303 35.39 -9.13 -55.61
C MET A 303 35.73 -8.05 -54.57
N HIS A 304 36.37 -6.95 -55.00
CA HIS A 304 36.76 -5.83 -54.14
C HIS A 304 35.59 -4.87 -53.81
N GLU A 305 34.67 -4.65 -54.75
CA GLU A 305 33.47 -3.83 -54.49
C GLU A 305 32.50 -4.60 -53.57
N LEU A 306 32.39 -5.91 -53.79
CA LEU A 306 31.60 -6.79 -52.95
C LEU A 306 32.19 -6.93 -51.53
N SER A 307 33.51 -7.03 -51.38
CA SER A 307 34.15 -7.09 -50.07
C SER A 307 33.94 -5.82 -49.26
N ALA A 308 34.01 -4.64 -49.89
CA ALA A 308 33.77 -3.36 -49.22
C ALA A 308 32.32 -3.23 -48.74
N VAL A 309 31.34 -3.62 -49.58
CA VAL A 309 29.92 -3.63 -49.18
C VAL A 309 29.67 -4.65 -48.08
N LEU A 310 30.26 -5.85 -48.15
CA LEU A 310 30.12 -6.88 -47.12
C LEU A 310 30.73 -6.44 -45.78
N GLU A 311 31.89 -5.80 -45.80
CA GLU A 311 32.54 -5.23 -44.62
C GLU A 311 31.67 -4.13 -43.99
N GLU A 312 31.12 -3.22 -44.79
CA GLU A 312 30.23 -2.17 -44.29
C GLU A 312 28.91 -2.75 -43.76
N THR A 313 28.34 -3.79 -44.39
CA THR A 313 27.16 -4.49 -43.84
C THR A 313 27.47 -5.24 -42.55
N ALA A 314 28.63 -5.88 -42.44
CA ALA A 314 29.05 -6.55 -41.23
C ALA A 314 29.20 -5.53 -40.09
N LEU A 315 29.80 -4.38 -40.37
CA LEU A 315 29.94 -3.30 -39.40
C LEU A 315 28.57 -2.74 -38.97
N LEU A 316 27.65 -2.48 -39.91
CA LEU A 316 26.28 -2.05 -39.59
C LEU A 316 25.57 -3.05 -38.67
N THR A 317 25.61 -4.35 -38.99
CA THR A 317 25.00 -5.39 -38.14
C THR A 317 25.65 -5.49 -36.76
N GLN A 318 26.97 -5.35 -36.68
CA GLN A 318 27.71 -5.32 -35.42
C GLN A 318 27.25 -4.13 -34.56
N ARG A 319 27.11 -2.94 -35.13
CA ARG A 319 26.67 -1.74 -34.40
C ARG A 319 25.23 -1.86 -33.91
N THR A 320 24.31 -2.39 -34.72
CA THR A 320 22.93 -2.64 -34.29
C THR A 320 22.88 -3.65 -33.14
N HIS A 321 23.70 -4.70 -33.17
CA HIS A 321 23.75 -5.67 -32.07
C HIS A 321 24.32 -5.07 -30.78
N GLN A 322 25.35 -4.23 -30.88
CA GLN A 322 25.90 -3.49 -29.73
C GLN A 322 24.83 -2.59 -29.10
N PHE A 323 24.04 -1.90 -29.91
CA PHE A 323 22.94 -1.06 -29.43
C PHE A 323 21.83 -1.88 -28.77
N ASP A 324 21.41 -3.01 -29.36
CA ASP A 324 20.40 -3.91 -28.76
C ASP A 324 20.87 -4.45 -27.41
N SER A 325 22.14 -4.85 -27.30
CA SER A 325 22.72 -5.30 -26.03
C SER A 325 22.74 -4.20 -24.98
N TRP A 326 23.05 -2.96 -25.37
CA TRP A 326 23.03 -1.81 -24.47
C TRP A 326 21.61 -1.50 -23.99
N ILE A 327 20.62 -1.46 -24.89
CA ILE A 327 19.22 -1.23 -24.56
C ILE A 327 18.68 -2.31 -23.62
N ARG A 328 19.07 -3.58 -23.80
CA ARG A 328 18.71 -4.66 -22.87
C ARG A 328 19.28 -4.42 -21.47
N GLY A 329 20.48 -3.86 -21.37
CA GLY A 329 21.08 -3.44 -20.10
C GLY A 329 20.26 -2.34 -19.43
N VAL A 330 19.96 -1.26 -20.16
CA VAL A 330 19.12 -0.16 -19.66
C VAL A 330 17.73 -0.65 -19.25
N ALA A 331 17.11 -1.51 -20.05
CA ALA A 331 15.81 -2.09 -19.72
C ALA A 331 15.86 -2.96 -18.45
N ALA A 332 16.95 -3.71 -18.24
CA ALA A 332 17.13 -4.50 -17.03
C ALA A 332 17.26 -3.61 -15.78
N GLU A 333 18.04 -2.53 -15.85
CA GLU A 333 18.19 -1.55 -14.75
C GLU A 333 16.84 -0.91 -14.37
N VAL A 334 16.05 -0.52 -15.37
CA VAL A 334 14.73 0.08 -15.13
C VAL A 334 13.75 -0.94 -14.53
N ILE A 335 13.81 -2.21 -14.95
CA ILE A 335 13.00 -3.28 -14.36
C ILE A 335 13.41 -3.54 -12.91
N GLU A 336 14.70 -3.52 -12.59
CA GLU A 336 15.17 -3.65 -11.20
C GLU A 336 14.70 -2.49 -10.31
N LEU A 337 14.73 -1.25 -10.82
CA LEU A 337 14.18 -0.08 -10.12
C LEU A 337 12.69 -0.24 -9.81
N LEU A 338 11.90 -0.69 -10.80
CA LEU A 338 10.46 -0.94 -10.62
C LEU A 338 10.17 -2.08 -9.63
N GLN A 339 11.00 -3.12 -9.60
CA GLN A 339 10.87 -4.23 -8.63
C GLN A 339 11.33 -3.85 -7.22
N GLY A 340 12.27 -2.91 -7.10
CA GLY A 340 12.71 -2.36 -5.82
C GLY A 340 11.64 -1.51 -5.14
N ASP A 341 10.88 -0.73 -5.91
CA ASP A 341 9.80 0.11 -5.39
C ASP A 341 8.55 -0.71 -5.00
N ALA A 342 8.28 -1.83 -5.69
CA ALA A 342 7.20 -2.76 -5.34
C ALA A 342 7.46 -3.58 -4.04
N ARG A 343 8.67 -3.50 -3.46
CA ARG A 343 9.05 -4.17 -2.20
C ARG A 343 9.07 -3.24 -0.99
N LYS A 344 8.78 -1.95 -1.16
CA LYS A 344 8.52 -1.01 -0.07
C LYS A 344 7.02 -0.73 0.02
#